data_AF-A0A957XDJ0-F1
#
_entry.id   AF-A0A957XDJ0-F1
#
_cell.length_a   1.000
_cell.length_b   1.000
_cell.length_c   1.000
_cell.angle_alpha   90.00
_cell.angle_beta   90.00
_cell.angle_gamma   90.00
#
_symmetry.space_group_name_H-M   'P 1'
#
loop_
_entity.id
_entity.type
_entity.pdbx_description
1 polymer ?
#
loop_
_entity_poly.entity_id
_entity_poly.type
_entity_poly.pdbx_seq_one_letter_code
_entity_poly.pdbx_strand_id
1 'polypeptide(L)'
;MVSPPKVGDIIRMRSWHGVVLDVFKNDAGKTILRVQTVRNIFRRLNAEFIEFDLAPDMIEVATMADLQAEIENYQQFLDNSVNELIKCSQVNTQDEDKAVAQTTG
;
A
#
# COMPACT_ATOMS: atom_id res chain seq x y z
N MET A 1 -2.03 4.16 30.00
CA MET A 1 -1.43 2.97 29.36
C MET A 1 -2.31 2.65 28.16
N VAL A 2 -1.76 2.71 26.93
CA VAL A 2 -2.52 2.47 25.70
C VAL A 2 -2.79 0.96 25.59
N SER A 3 -4.04 0.56 25.33
CA SER A 3 -4.35 -0.86 25.13
C SER A 3 -3.89 -1.31 23.75
N PRO A 4 -3.35 -2.53 23.61
CA PRO A 4 -3.05 -3.06 22.29
C PRO A 4 -4.32 -3.16 21.45
N PRO A 5 -4.23 -2.92 20.13
CA PRO A 5 -5.29 -3.22 19.18
C PRO A 5 -5.71 -4.70 19.25
N LYS A 6 -6.95 -4.97 18.84
CA LYS A 6 -7.54 -6.31 18.80
C LYS A 6 -7.56 -6.84 17.36
N VAL A 7 -7.78 -8.14 17.23
CA VAL A 7 -8.01 -8.77 15.92
C VAL A 7 -9.21 -8.12 15.23
N GLY A 8 -9.03 -7.76 13.96
CA GLY A 8 -10.02 -7.05 13.15
C GLY A 8 -9.92 -5.53 13.21
N ASP A 9 -9.18 -4.97 14.18
CA ASP A 9 -8.95 -3.53 14.23
C ASP A 9 -8.14 -3.08 13.01
N ILE A 10 -8.52 -1.92 12.48
CA ILE A 10 -7.74 -1.20 11.49
C ILE A 10 -6.81 -0.28 12.24
N ILE A 11 -5.54 -0.35 11.89
CA ILE A 11 -4.50 0.48 12.50
C ILE A 11 -3.74 1.26 11.44
N ARG A 12 -3.22 2.40 11.86
CA ARG A 12 -2.25 3.19 11.11
C ARG A 12 -0.89 3.03 11.77
N MET A 13 0.10 2.67 10.97
CA MET A 13 1.50 2.62 11.35
C MET A 13 2.28 3.55 10.44
N ARG A 14 2.76 4.67 10.97
CA ARG A 14 3.37 5.75 10.16
C ARG A 14 2.41 6.19 9.04
N SER A 15 2.71 5.85 7.79
CA SER A 15 1.95 6.27 6.60
C SER A 15 1.13 5.14 5.97
N TRP A 16 1.03 3.98 6.63
CA TRP A 16 0.33 2.82 6.08
C TRP A 16 -0.77 2.34 7.01
N HIS A 17 -1.89 1.96 6.42
CA HIS A 17 -2.99 1.29 7.10
C HIS A 17 -2.88 -0.22 6.94
N GLY A 18 -3.35 -0.93 7.96
CA GLY A 18 -3.40 -2.38 7.98
C GLY A 18 -4.44 -2.92 8.93
N VAL A 19 -4.76 -4.20 8.77
CA VAL A 19 -5.69 -4.93 9.63
C VAL A 19 -4.91 -5.86 10.54
N VAL A 20 -5.24 -5.84 11.83
CA VAL A 20 -4.69 -6.77 12.81
C VAL A 20 -5.33 -8.14 12.59
N LEU A 21 -4.51 -9.12 12.19
CA LEU A 21 -4.94 -10.48 11.94
C LEU A 21 -4.85 -11.37 13.19
N ASP A 22 -3.89 -11.10 14.07
CA ASP A 22 -3.66 -11.87 15.28
C ASP A 22 -2.94 -11.03 16.34
N VAL A 23 -3.12 -11.39 17.61
CA VAL A 23 -2.49 -10.76 18.78
C VAL A 23 -2.04 -11.84 19.74
N PHE A 24 -0.74 -11.93 19.98
CA PHE A 24 -0.17 -12.95 20.86
C PHE A 24 0.97 -12.40 21.73
N LYS A 25 1.42 -13.22 22.67
CA LYS A 25 2.56 -12.92 23.55
C LYS A 25 3.77 -13.75 23.13
N ASN A 26 4.95 -13.12 23.05
CA ASN A 26 6.20 -13.87 22.91
C ASN A 26 6.66 -14.45 24.27
N ASP A 27 7.75 -15.20 24.26
CA ASP A 27 8.32 -15.85 25.47
C ASP A 27 8.72 -14.83 26.56
N ALA A 28 8.98 -13.58 26.19
CA ALA A 28 9.29 -12.48 27.10
C ALA A 28 8.04 -11.74 27.61
N GLY A 29 6.83 -12.21 27.27
CA GLY A 29 5.56 -11.59 27.65
C GLY A 29 5.21 -10.32 26.86
N LYS A 30 5.92 -10.05 25.77
CA LYS A 30 5.69 -8.88 24.90
C LYS A 30 4.55 -9.13 23.92
N THR A 31 3.74 -8.10 23.68
CA THR A 31 2.61 -8.13 22.75
C THR A 31 3.12 -8.04 21.32
N ILE A 32 2.82 -9.07 20.53
CA ILE A 32 3.12 -9.14 19.10
C ILE A 32 1.79 -9.07 18.33
N LEU A 33 1.73 -8.16 17.38
CA LEU A 33 0.63 -8.03 16.42
C LEU A 33 1.05 -8.66 15.10
N ARG A 34 0.21 -9.50 14.52
CA ARG A 34 0.33 -9.90 13.12
C ARG A 34 -0.57 -8.99 12.29
N VAL A 35 -0.01 -8.21 11.38
CA VAL A 35 -0.74 -7.14 10.66
C VAL A 35 -0.54 -7.30 9.17
N GLN A 36 -1.65 -7.28 8.41
CA GLN A 36 -1.59 -7.19 6.96
C GLN A 36 -1.85 -5.74 6.52
N THR A 37 -0.84 -5.11 5.95
CA THR A 37 -0.94 -3.74 5.44
C THR A 37 -1.40 -3.72 3.99
N VAL A 38 -2.02 -2.61 3.58
CA VAL A 38 -2.40 -2.34 2.18
C VAL A 38 -1.16 -2.48 1.28
N ARG A 39 -0.06 -1.82 1.66
CA ARG A 39 1.25 -1.93 0.99
C ARG A 39 1.68 -3.38 0.75
N ASN A 40 1.54 -4.26 1.74
CA ASN A 40 1.96 -5.64 1.59
C ASN A 40 1.06 -6.42 0.63
N ILE A 41 -0.25 -6.15 0.64
CA ILE A 41 -1.18 -6.75 -0.34
C ILE A 41 -0.77 -6.35 -1.76
N PHE A 42 -0.59 -5.04 -2.01
CA PHE A 42 -0.18 -4.55 -3.33
C PHE A 42 1.17 -5.11 -3.80
N ARG A 43 2.11 -5.30 -2.88
CA ARG A 43 3.44 -5.88 -3.18
C ARG A 43 3.48 -7.41 -3.14
N ARG A 44 2.35 -8.08 -2.90
CA ARG A 44 2.25 -9.54 -2.71
C ARG A 44 3.20 -10.08 -1.62
N LEU A 45 3.33 -9.33 -0.53
CA LEU A 45 4.11 -9.69 0.64
C LEU A 45 3.20 -10.23 1.75
N ASN A 46 3.77 -11.07 2.61
CA ASN A 46 3.11 -11.61 3.78
C ASN A 46 2.79 -10.52 4.82
N ALA A 47 1.94 -10.87 5.78
CA ALA A 47 1.69 -10.07 6.97
C ALA A 47 2.99 -9.85 7.77
N GLU A 48 3.10 -8.69 8.39
CA GLU A 48 4.22 -8.31 9.25
C GLU A 48 3.91 -8.64 10.71
N PHE A 49 4.98 -8.86 11.49
CA PHE A 49 4.89 -9.01 12.93
C PHE A 49 5.48 -7.77 13.61
N ILE A 50 4.70 -7.14 14.48
CA ILE A 50 5.08 -5.90 15.15
C ILE A 50 5.03 -6.12 16.65
N GLU A 51 6.14 -5.81 17.33
CA GLU A 51 6.14 -5.76 18.80
C GLU A 51 5.55 -4.42 19.26
N PHE A 52 4.29 -4.46 19.70
CA PHE A 52 3.53 -3.28 20.10
C PHE A 52 4.19 -2.54 21.28
N ASP A 53 4.76 -3.30 22.21
CA ASP A 53 5.31 -2.74 23.45
C ASP A 53 6.60 -1.91 23.23
N LEU A 54 7.26 -1.99 22.07
CA LEU A 54 8.45 -1.19 21.76
C LEU A 54 8.11 0.28 21.46
N ALA A 55 6.97 0.51 20.80
CA ALA A 55 6.57 1.84 20.36
C ALA A 55 5.03 1.92 20.23
N PRO A 56 4.29 1.83 21.36
CA PRO A 56 2.83 1.79 21.33
C PRO A 56 2.22 3.05 20.72
N ASP A 57 2.87 4.20 20.92
CA ASP A 57 2.39 5.49 20.39
C ASP A 57 2.58 5.64 18.87
N MET A 58 3.31 4.73 18.22
CA MET A 58 3.47 4.71 16.75
C MET A 58 2.34 3.95 16.04
N ILE A 59 1.43 3.34 16.80
CA ILE A 59 0.31 2.55 16.31
C ILE A 59 -0.97 3.24 16.76
N GLU A 60 -1.72 3.75 15.79
CA GLU A 60 -2.98 4.42 16.03
C GLU A 60 -4.13 3.59 15.49
N VAL A 61 -5.29 3.65 16.15
CA VAL A 61 -6.52 3.07 15.60
C VAL A 61 -6.99 3.95 14.46
N ALA A 62 -7.29 3.34 13.33
CA ALA A 62 -7.83 4.00 12.15
C ALA A 62 -9.20 3.40 11.80
N THR A 63 -9.86 4.02 10.83
CA THR A 63 -11.20 3.64 10.41
C THR A 63 -11.19 2.88 9.09
N MET A 64 -12.31 2.24 8.77
CA MET A 64 -12.53 1.65 7.45
C MET A 64 -12.43 2.70 6.34
N ALA A 65 -12.86 3.94 6.61
CA ALA A 65 -12.77 5.04 5.65
C ALA A 65 -11.31 5.39 5.34
N ASP A 66 -10.43 5.40 6.35
CA ASP A 66 -9.00 5.66 6.15
C ASP A 66 -8.32 4.57 5.30
N LEU A 67 -8.64 3.30 5.60
CA LEU A 67 -8.16 2.15 4.84
C LEU A 67 -8.61 2.22 3.38
N GLN A 68 -9.90 2.54 3.16
CA GLN A 68 -10.50 2.67 1.84
C GLN A 68 -9.85 3.81 1.04
N ALA A 69 -9.61 4.97 1.69
CA ALA A 69 -8.92 6.09 1.06
C ALA A 69 -7.49 5.74 0.61
N GLU A 70 -6.75 4.95 1.40
CA GLU A 70 -5.43 4.47 0.98
C GLU A 70 -5.51 3.55 -0.24
N ILE A 71 -6.47 2.62 -0.27
CA ILE A 71 -6.68 1.72 -1.42
C ILE A 71 -7.03 2.52 -2.69
N GLU A 72 -7.91 3.52 -2.57
CA GLU A 72 -8.29 4.39 -3.68
C GLU A 72 -7.09 5.18 -4.23
N ASN A 73 -6.22 5.69 -3.35
CA ASN A 73 -4.99 6.35 -3.78
C ASN A 73 -4.07 5.41 -4.58
N TYR A 74 -3.94 4.15 -4.18
CA TYR A 74 -3.18 3.16 -4.95
C TYR A 74 -3.83 2.85 -6.30
N GLN A 75 -5.17 2.74 -6.36
CA GLN A 75 -5.87 2.52 -7.62
C GLN A 75 -5.66 3.68 -8.59
N GLN A 76 -5.79 4.93 -8.12
CA GLN A 76 -5.53 6.11 -8.92
C GLN A 76 -4.08 6.14 -9.44
N PHE A 77 -3.11 5.77 -8.60
CA PHE A 77 -1.71 5.66 -9.02
C PHE A 77 -1.52 4.61 -10.12
N LEU A 78 -2.17 3.45 -10.01
CA LEU A 78 -2.13 2.41 -11.05
C LEU A 78 -2.77 2.89 -12.36
N ASP A 79 -3.93 3.53 -12.30
CA ASP A 79 -4.64 4.05 -13.47
C ASP A 79 -3.79 5.11 -14.19
N ASN A 80 -3.16 6.02 -13.44
CA ASN A 80 -2.23 7.01 -13.98
C ASN A 80 -1.02 6.36 -14.64
N SER A 81 -0.44 5.33 -14.01
CA SER A 81 0.71 4.60 -14.55
C SER A 81 0.37 3.89 -15.87
N VAL A 82 -0.83 3.31 -15.98
CA VAL A 82 -1.31 2.70 -17.23
C VAL A 82 -1.47 3.76 -18.32
N ASN A 83 -2.05 4.91 -18.00
CA ASN A 83 -2.19 6.01 -18.95
C ASN A 83 -0.84 6.52 -19.46
N GLU A 84 0.18 6.59 -18.60
CA GLU A 84 1.54 6.95 -19.00
C GLU A 84 2.16 5.90 -19.94
N LEU A 85 2.02 4.61 -19.63
CA LEU A 85 2.49 3.53 -20.51
C LEU A 85 1.84 3.58 -21.89
N ILE A 86 0.53 3.83 -21.95
CA ILE A 86 -0.21 4.01 -23.21
C ILE A 86 0.34 5.21 -23.98
N LYS A 87 0.55 6.35 -23.33
CA LYS A 87 1.13 7.54 -23.97
C LYS A 87 2.52 7.24 -24.54
N CYS A 88 3.38 6.57 -23.79
CA CYS A 88 4.71 6.17 -24.28
C CYS A 88 4.63 5.28 -25.52
N SER A 89 3.63 4.38 -25.61
CA SER A 89 3.43 3.54 -26.79
C SER A 89 3.02 4.32 -28.05
N GLN A 90 2.30 5.44 -27.88
CA GLN A 90 1.76 6.27 -28.96
C GLN A 90 2.78 7.27 -29.52
N VAL A 91 3.78 7.67 -28.73
CA VAL A 91 4.83 8.60 -29.19
C VAL A 91 5.70 7.96 -30.28
N ASN A 92 5.98 6.66 -30.20
CA ASN A 92 6.78 5.97 -31.22
C ASN A 92 6.08 5.84 -32.59
N THR A 93 4.74 5.83 -32.63
CA THR A 93 3.99 5.66 -33.89
C THR A 93 3.93 6.94 -34.71
N GLN A 94 3.99 8.12 -34.08
CA GLN A 94 3.91 9.41 -34.79
C GLN A 94 5.23 9.88 -35.41
N ASP A 95 6.37 9.40 -34.92
CA ASP A 95 7.68 9.74 -35.48
C ASP A 95 8.02 8.91 -36.72
N GLU A 96 7.50 7.67 -36.84
CA GLU A 96 7.64 6.85 -38.05
C GLU A 96 6.78 7.38 -39.22
N ASP A 97 5.54 7.82 -38.97
CA ASP A 97 4.67 8.36 -40.02
C ASP A 97 5.16 9.69 -40.61
N LYS A 98 5.88 10.51 -39.83
CA LYS A 98 6.49 11.76 -40.34
C LYS A 98 7.76 11.51 -41.18
N ALA A 99 8.51 10.45 -40.91
CA ALA A 99 9.72 10.11 -41.67
C ALA A 99 9.39 9.56 -43.07
N VAL A 100 8.30 8.81 -43.22
CA VAL A 100 7.86 8.25 -44.51
C VAL A 100 7.27 9.32 -45.43
N ALA A 101 6.59 10.34 -44.87
CA ALA A 101 6.01 11.43 -45.66
C ALA A 101 7.07 12.39 -46.27
N GLN A 102 8.30 12.42 -45.76
CA GLN A 102 9.37 13.33 -46.23
C GLN A 102 10.32 12.71 -47.27
N THR A 103 10.23 11.42 -47.57
CA THR A 103 11.12 10.73 -48.52
C THR A 103 10.50 10.48 -49.91
N THR A 104 9.26 10.95 -50.14
CA THR A 104 8.53 10.73 -51.41
C THR A 104 8.18 12.05 -52.15
N GLY A 105 8.86 13.15 -51.84
CA GLY A 105 8.69 14.46 -52.48
C GLY A 105 9.88 14.88 -53.32
#